data_AF-A0AAW3S449-F1
#
_entry.id   AF-A0AAW3S449-F1
#
_cell.length_a   1.000
_cell.length_b   1.000
_cell.length_c   1.000
_cell.angle_alpha   90.00
_cell.angle_beta   90.00
_cell.angle_gamma   90.00
#
_symmetry.space_group_name_H-M   'P 1'
#
loop_
_entity.id
_entity.type
_entity.pdbx_description
1 polymer ?
#
loop_
_entity_poly.entity_id
_entity_poly.type
_entity_poly.pdbx_seq_one_letter_code
_entity_poly.pdbx_strand_id
1 'polypeptide(L)'
;IRAFVSMLVETVLAALMAPVVMYVQSRGVAEVLSGRDSGWDAQQRDDGGISWMALIRGYGGLGVFGAFMGLLAWVVSPSLAAWMAPVVIGMVLAVPVVALTSSRGPGAFLHRLGLLDIPEENIPPPVLVRAAQLRREAAEQPPLY
;
A
#
# COMPACT_ATOMS: atom_id res chain seq x y z
N ILE A 1 3.42 -9.56 -23.50
CA ILE A 1 4.41 -8.58 -22.98
C ILE A 1 3.84 -7.81 -21.79
N ARG A 2 2.72 -7.07 -21.91
CA ARG A 2 2.08 -6.35 -20.79
C ARG A 2 1.88 -7.21 -19.53
N ALA A 3 1.27 -8.39 -19.66
CA ALA A 3 1.06 -9.30 -18.54
C ALA A 3 2.36 -9.73 -17.82
N PHE A 4 3.46 -9.93 -18.56
CA PHE A 4 4.76 -10.28 -17.97
C PHE A 4 5.36 -9.10 -17.22
N VAL A 5 5.27 -7.88 -17.78
CA VAL A 5 5.69 -6.66 -17.09
C VAL A 5 4.86 -6.43 -15.83
N SER A 6 3.54 -6.64 -15.91
CA SER A 6 2.64 -6.58 -14.76
C SER A 6 3.05 -7.59 -13.68
N MET A 7 3.31 -8.85 -14.04
CA MET A 7 3.78 -9.86 -13.11
C MET A 7 5.10 -9.47 -12.42
N LEU A 8 6.06 -8.92 -13.16
CA LEU A 8 7.34 -8.47 -12.58
C LEU A 8 7.14 -7.30 -11.61
N VAL A 9 6.36 -6.29 -12.01
CA VAL A 9 6.06 -5.14 -11.15
C VAL A 9 5.31 -5.59 -9.91
N GLU A 10 4.32 -6.46 -10.06
CA GLU A 10 3.56 -7.03 -8.95
C GLU A 10 4.45 -7.82 -8.00
N THR A 11 5.37 -8.65 -8.51
CA THR A 11 6.32 -9.42 -7.70
C THR A 11 7.21 -8.51 -6.86
N VAL A 12 7.74 -7.43 -7.46
CA VAL A 12 8.56 -6.44 -6.76
C VAL A 12 7.73 -5.71 -5.70
N LEU A 13 6.53 -5.23 -6.05
CA LEU A 13 5.65 -4.56 -5.09
C LEU A 13 5.24 -5.48 -3.94
N ALA A 14 4.91 -6.74 -4.23
CA ALA A 14 4.55 -7.74 -3.22
C ALA A 14 5.72 -8.01 -2.27
N ALA A 15 6.95 -8.16 -2.79
CA ALA A 15 8.14 -8.36 -1.98
C ALA A 15 8.42 -7.16 -1.05
N LEU A 16 8.23 -5.93 -1.54
CA LEU A 16 8.41 -4.71 -0.73
C LEU A 16 7.30 -4.53 0.30
N MET A 17 6.06 -4.86 -0.05
CA MET A 17 4.90 -4.71 0.83
C MET A 17 4.83 -5.78 1.92
N ALA A 18 5.34 -6.99 1.68
CA ALA A 18 5.29 -8.09 2.63
C ALA A 18 5.76 -7.72 4.06
N PRO A 19 6.97 -7.13 4.27
CA PRO A 19 7.40 -6.74 5.61
C PRO A 19 6.55 -5.62 6.22
N VAL A 20 6.04 -4.69 5.40
CA VAL A 20 5.18 -3.60 5.85
C VAL A 20 3.85 -4.14 6.37
N VAL A 21 3.22 -5.03 5.61
CA VAL A 21 1.96 -5.69 5.98
C VAL A 21 2.15 -6.53 7.25
N MET A 22 3.25 -7.27 7.34
CA MET A 22 3.57 -8.06 8.53
C MET A 22 3.73 -7.18 9.77
N TYR A 23 4.37 -6.01 9.65
CA TYR A 23 4.48 -5.04 10.74
C TYR A 23 3.12 -4.52 11.20
N VAL A 24 2.24 -4.14 10.27
CA VAL A 24 0.88 -3.66 10.58
C VAL A 24 0.07 -4.75 11.29
N GLN A 25 0.10 -5.97 10.78
CA GLN A 25 -0.60 -7.11 11.39
C GLN A 25 -0.07 -7.42 12.80
N SER A 26 1.26 -7.45 12.97
CA SER A 26 1.88 -7.70 14.28
C SER A 26 1.52 -6.63 15.30
N ARG A 27 1.52 -5.36 14.88
CA ARG A 27 1.10 -4.25 15.73
C ARG A 27 -0.38 -4.37 16.13
N GLY A 28 -1.26 -4.72 15.20
CA GLY A 28 -2.69 -4.93 15.50
C GLY A 28 -2.91 -6.02 16.55
N VAL A 29 -2.21 -7.16 16.44
CA VAL A 29 -2.26 -8.22 17.45
C VAL A 29 -1.74 -7.71 18.80
N ALA A 30 -0.62 -6.99 18.82
CA ALA A 30 -0.05 -6.42 20.05
C ALA A 30 -0.99 -5.41 20.74
N GLU A 31 -1.71 -4.59 19.96
CA GLU A 31 -2.72 -3.64 20.48
C GLU A 31 -3.89 -4.38 21.13
N VAL A 32 -4.43 -5.41 20.48
CA VAL A 32 -5.51 -6.25 21.02
C VAL A 32 -5.08 -6.94 22.33
N LEU A 33 -3.90 -7.54 22.36
CA LEU A 33 -3.36 -8.18 23.57
C LEU A 33 -3.10 -7.19 24.70
N SER A 34 -2.82 -5.92 24.37
CA SER A 34 -2.64 -4.83 25.35
C SER A 34 -3.97 -4.27 25.88
N GLY A 35 -5.12 -4.85 25.48
CA GLY A 35 -6.44 -4.36 25.86
C GLY A 35 -6.78 -2.99 25.28
N ARG A 36 -6.02 -2.54 24.27
CA ARG A 36 -6.37 -1.33 23.51
C ARG A 36 -7.46 -1.71 22.53
N ASP A 37 -8.48 -0.86 22.43
CA ASP A 37 -9.43 -0.98 21.34
C ASP A 37 -8.63 -0.89 20.04
N SER A 38 -8.72 -1.93 19.20
CA SER A 38 -8.01 -1.99 17.92
C SER A 38 -8.43 -0.90 16.96
N GLY A 39 -9.34 -0.01 17.38
CA GLY A 39 -9.70 1.20 16.66
C GLY A 39 -10.23 0.78 15.32
N TRP A 40 -11.51 0.35 15.30
CA TRP A 40 -12.28 0.40 14.08
C TRP A 40 -12.44 1.89 13.70
N ASP A 41 -11.33 2.49 13.30
CA ASP A 41 -11.22 3.89 12.94
C ASP A 41 -12.04 4.08 11.67
N ALA A 42 -12.73 5.21 11.58
CA ALA A 42 -13.59 5.47 10.43
C ALA A 42 -12.71 5.44 9.18
N GLN A 43 -12.84 4.38 8.38
CA GLN A 43 -12.06 4.22 7.14
C GLN A 43 -12.21 5.51 6.33
N GLN A 44 -11.12 6.26 6.20
CA GLN A 44 -11.11 7.52 5.46
C GLN A 44 -11.20 7.17 3.97
N ARG A 45 -12.44 7.07 3.48
CA ARG A 45 -12.77 6.81 2.08
C ARG A 45 -12.66 8.06 1.20
N ASP A 46 -12.46 9.23 1.81
CA ASP A 46 -12.32 10.49 1.11
C ASP A 46 -10.92 10.69 0.53
N ASP A 47 -10.88 11.45 -0.56
CA ASP A 47 -9.78 11.74 -1.48
C ASP A 47 -8.51 12.39 -0.86
N GLY A 48 -8.42 12.45 0.48
CA GLY A 48 -7.27 12.97 1.19
C GLY A 48 -6.12 11.96 1.18
N GLY A 49 -5.03 12.27 0.47
CA GLY A 49 -3.79 11.51 0.58
C GLY A 49 -3.30 11.47 2.03
N ILE A 50 -2.66 10.36 2.44
CA ILE A 50 -2.08 10.23 3.78
C ILE A 50 -0.97 11.28 3.93
N SER A 51 -1.02 12.08 5.01
CA SER A 51 0.03 13.08 5.25
C SER A 51 1.41 12.40 5.44
N TRP A 52 2.45 12.96 4.83
CA TRP A 52 3.82 12.46 4.96
C TRP A 52 4.27 12.31 6.42
N MET A 53 3.85 13.23 7.29
CA MET A 53 4.15 13.16 8.71
C MET A 53 3.47 11.95 9.39
N ALA A 54 2.24 11.62 9.01
CA ALA A 54 1.56 10.43 9.51
C ALA A 54 2.25 9.15 9.03
N LEU A 55 2.69 9.10 7.77
CA LEU A 55 3.48 7.99 7.22
C LEU A 55 4.80 7.80 7.98
N ILE A 56 5.57 8.88 8.19
CA ILE A 56 6.84 8.82 8.93
C ILE A 56 6.60 8.38 10.38
N ARG A 57 5.56 8.89 11.05
CA ARG A 57 5.25 8.49 12.42
C ARG A 57 4.82 7.03 12.52
N GLY A 58 4.09 6.51 11.52
CA GLY A 58 3.59 5.14 11.50
C GLY A 58 4.64 4.10 11.10
N TYR A 59 5.47 4.43 10.10
CA TYR A 59 6.38 3.48 9.43
C TYR A 59 7.86 3.84 9.56
N GLY A 60 8.22 5.04 10.04
CA GLY A 60 9.61 5.48 10.17
C GLY A 60 10.43 4.59 11.12
N GLY A 61 9.81 4.10 12.20
CA GLY A 61 10.44 3.13 13.10
C GLY A 61 10.80 1.82 12.40
N LEU A 62 9.94 1.34 11.48
CA LEU A 62 10.21 0.15 10.67
C LEU A 62 11.41 0.38 9.73
N GLY A 63 11.51 1.58 9.13
CA GLY A 63 12.63 1.94 8.27
C GLY A 63 13.97 1.98 9.00
N VAL A 64 14.00 2.58 10.20
CA VAL A 64 15.21 2.62 11.04
C VAL A 64 15.60 1.21 11.49
N PHE A 65 14.62 0.40 11.92
CA PHE A 65 14.87 -0.99 12.32
C PHE A 65 15.39 -1.84 11.15
N GLY A 66 14.82 -1.67 9.94
CA GLY A 66 15.31 -2.31 8.73
C GLY A 66 16.75 -1.92 8.41
N ALA A 67 17.09 -0.63 8.49
CA ALA A 67 18.45 -0.15 8.25
C ALA A 67 19.46 -0.72 9.27
N PHE A 68 19.06 -0.76 10.55
CA PHE A 68 19.87 -1.37 11.61
C PHE A 68 20.11 -2.86 11.37
N MET A 69 19.05 -3.63 11.09
CA MET A 69 19.17 -5.07 10.79
C MET A 69 19.99 -5.32 9.52
N GLY A 70 19.84 -4.48 8.50
CA GLY A 70 20.64 -4.53 7.27
C GLY A 70 22.13 -4.30 7.53
N LEU A 71 22.46 -3.31 8.37
CA LEU A 71 23.84 -3.05 8.77
C LEU A 71 24.43 -4.24 9.54
N LEU A 72 23.69 -4.80 10.49
CA LEU A 72 24.14 -6.00 11.21
C LEU A 72 24.37 -7.19 10.27
N ALA A 73 23.44 -7.43 9.34
CA ALA A 73 23.59 -8.49 8.36
C ALA A 73 24.85 -8.29 7.51
N TRP A 74 25.14 -7.05 7.10
CA TRP A 74 26.33 -6.71 6.31
C TRP A 74 27.64 -6.98 7.07
N VAL A 75 27.68 -6.61 8.36
CA VAL A 75 28.84 -6.85 9.23
C VAL A 75 29.07 -8.34 9.46
N VAL A 76 28.01 -9.14 9.59
CA VAL A 76 28.11 -10.59 9.78
C VAL A 76 28.56 -11.29 8.50
N SER A 77 27.88 -11.04 7.38
CA SER A 77 28.28 -11.55 6.08
C SER A 77 27.58 -10.79 4.96
N PRO A 78 28.32 -10.25 3.97
CA PRO A 78 27.72 -9.65 2.78
C PRO A 78 26.77 -10.59 2.03
N SER A 79 27.02 -11.91 2.06
CA SER A 79 26.12 -12.88 1.42
C SER A 79 24.77 -12.99 2.14
N LEU A 80 24.78 -12.90 3.48
CA LEU A 80 23.56 -12.88 4.28
C LEU A 80 22.78 -11.59 4.05
N ALA A 81 23.47 -10.45 3.99
CA ALA A 81 22.85 -9.17 3.67
C ALA A 81 22.19 -9.19 2.28
N ALA A 82 22.85 -9.76 1.28
CA ALA A 82 22.29 -9.92 -0.06
C ALA A 82 21.05 -10.84 -0.06
N TRP A 83 21.07 -11.92 0.72
CA TRP A 83 19.91 -12.81 0.87
C TRP A 83 18.71 -12.13 1.54
N MET A 84 18.98 -11.29 2.54
CA MET A 84 17.95 -10.54 3.28
C MET A 84 17.51 -9.25 2.56
N ALA A 85 18.13 -8.89 1.44
CA ALA A 85 17.95 -7.61 0.77
C ALA A 85 16.49 -7.29 0.44
N PRO A 86 15.64 -8.20 -0.10
CA PRO A 86 14.25 -7.86 -0.41
C PRO A 86 13.46 -7.38 0.82
N VAL A 87 13.68 -8.03 1.97
CA VAL A 87 13.02 -7.71 3.24
C VAL A 87 13.57 -6.39 3.81
N VAL A 88 14.89 -6.26 3.88
CA VAL A 88 15.56 -5.07 4.41
C VAL A 88 15.21 -3.83 3.58
N ILE A 89 15.25 -3.94 2.25
CA ILE A 89 14.89 -2.86 1.33
C ILE A 89 13.41 -2.50 1.51
N GLY A 90 12.51 -3.49 1.60
CA GLY A 90 11.09 -3.24 1.84
C GLY A 90 10.83 -2.50 3.16
N MET A 91 11.56 -2.84 4.22
CA MET A 91 11.47 -2.17 5.52
C MET A 91 12.01 -0.73 5.46
N VAL A 92 13.21 -0.54 4.90
CA VAL A 92 13.85 0.80 4.77
C VAL A 92 13.00 1.73 3.91
N LEU A 93 12.42 1.21 2.83
CA LEU A 93 11.57 1.95 1.90
C LEU A 93 10.08 1.93 2.29
N ALA A 94 9.72 1.51 3.51
CA ALA A 94 8.32 1.37 3.91
C ALA A 94 7.52 2.67 3.72
N VAL A 95 8.06 3.82 4.12
CA VAL A 95 7.39 5.12 3.98
C VAL A 95 7.07 5.47 2.52
N PRO A 96 8.04 5.51 1.58
CA PRO A 96 7.74 5.81 0.17
C PRO A 96 6.90 4.71 -0.50
N VAL A 97 7.09 3.43 -0.14
CA VAL A 97 6.28 2.33 -0.70
C VAL A 97 4.81 2.47 -0.30
N VAL A 98 4.52 2.74 0.97
CA VAL A 98 3.14 2.99 1.42
C VAL A 98 2.58 4.25 0.76
N ALA A 99 3.35 5.34 0.70
CA ALA A 99 2.90 6.57 0.05
C ALA A 99 2.55 6.37 -1.43
N LEU A 100 3.36 5.61 -2.17
CA LEU A 100 3.12 5.30 -3.58
C LEU A 100 1.87 4.42 -3.74
N THR A 101 1.79 3.32 -2.99
CA THR A 101 0.68 2.35 -3.07
C THR A 101 -0.65 2.89 -2.54
N SER A 102 -0.63 3.87 -1.64
CA SER A 102 -1.84 4.54 -1.12
C SER A 102 -2.28 5.74 -1.96
N SER A 103 -1.56 6.09 -3.04
CA SER A 103 -1.84 7.27 -3.85
C SER A 103 -2.46 6.92 -5.21
N ARG A 104 -3.37 7.77 -5.69
CA ARG A 104 -4.06 7.55 -6.98
C ARG A 104 -3.18 7.80 -8.21
N GLY A 105 -2.16 8.65 -8.09
CA GLY A 105 -1.30 9.05 -9.21
C GLY A 105 -0.58 7.87 -9.87
N PRO A 106 0.22 7.09 -9.14
CA PRO A 106 0.91 5.91 -9.66
C PRO A 106 -0.06 4.86 -10.24
N GLY A 107 -1.19 4.62 -9.57
CA GLY A 107 -2.23 3.72 -10.07
C GLY A 107 -2.81 4.18 -11.41
N ALA A 108 -3.19 5.46 -11.52
CA ALA A 108 -3.69 6.04 -12.77
C ALA A 108 -2.64 6.02 -13.89
N PHE A 109 -1.35 6.17 -13.55
CA PHE A 109 -0.25 6.05 -14.51
C PHE A 109 -0.07 4.61 -15.01
N LEU A 110 -0.08 3.63 -14.11
CA LEU A 110 0.00 2.21 -14.46
C LEU A 110 -1.20 1.77 -15.31
N HIS A 111 -2.40 2.23 -14.96
CA HIS A 111 -3.62 2.01 -15.75
C HIS A 111 -3.50 2.60 -17.17
N ARG A 112 -2.95 3.81 -17.32
CA ARG A 112 -2.68 4.41 -18.64
C ARG A 112 -1.68 3.61 -19.48
N LEU A 113 -0.73 2.93 -18.83
CA LEU A 113 0.20 2.01 -19.48
C LEU A 113 -0.41 0.62 -19.73
N GLY A 114 -1.61 0.38 -19.23
CA GLY A 114 -2.27 -0.89 -19.28
C GLY A 114 -1.59 -1.95 -18.39
N LEU A 115 -1.01 -1.56 -17.27
CA LEU A 115 -0.30 -2.45 -16.36
C LEU A 115 -1.09 -2.58 -15.06
N LEU A 116 -1.13 -3.81 -14.53
CA LEU A 116 -1.86 -4.15 -13.29
C LEU A 116 -3.38 -3.94 -13.39
N ASP A 117 -3.95 -3.87 -14.60
CA ASP A 117 -5.39 -3.75 -14.76
C ASP A 117 -6.09 -5.08 -14.54
N ILE A 118 -7.28 -5.00 -13.93
CA ILE A 118 -8.22 -6.12 -13.93
C ILE A 118 -9.17 -6.05 -15.14
N PRO A 119 -9.79 -7.17 -15.56
CA PRO A 119 -10.77 -7.17 -16.65
C PRO A 119 -11.90 -6.15 -16.45
N GLU A 120 -12.35 -5.97 -15.22
CA GLU A 120 -13.45 -5.09 -14.83
C GLU A 120 -13.10 -3.59 -14.95
N GLU A 121 -11.82 -3.23 -14.94
CA GLU A 121 -11.38 -1.84 -15.20
C GLU A 121 -11.41 -1.50 -16.69
N ASN A 122 -11.16 -2.50 -17.54
CA ASN A 122 -11.20 -2.34 -18.99
C ASN A 122 -12.62 -2.49 -19.56
N ILE A 123 -13.38 -3.43 -19.01
CA ILE A 123 -14.74 -3.76 -19.43
C ILE A 123 -15.62 -3.77 -18.17
N PRO A 124 -16.06 -2.58 -17.72
CA PRO A 124 -16.84 -2.47 -16.50
C PRO A 124 -18.19 -3.18 -16.65
N PRO A 125 -18.56 -4.06 -15.71
CA PRO A 125 -19.85 -4.74 -15.75
C PRO A 125 -21.01 -3.72 -15.67
N PRO A 126 -22.18 -4.02 -16.28
CA PRO A 126 -23.30 -3.08 -16.37
C PRO A 126 -23.76 -2.52 -15.02
N VAL A 127 -23.66 -3.31 -13.94
CA VAL A 127 -24.02 -2.89 -12.58
C VAL A 127 -23.13 -1.76 -12.06
N LEU A 128 -21.82 -1.78 -12.36
CA LEU A 128 -20.90 -0.71 -11.94
C LEU A 128 -21.15 0.56 -12.74
N VAL A 129 -21.43 0.43 -14.04
CA VAL A 129 -21.83 1.56 -14.90
C VAL A 129 -23.11 2.19 -14.38
N ARG A 130 -24.13 1.39 -14.07
CA ARG A 130 -25.40 1.90 -13.53
C ARG A 130 -25.24 2.54 -12.16
N ALA A 131 -24.44 1.96 -11.27
CA ALA A 131 -24.15 2.54 -9.96
C ALA A 131 -23.43 3.89 -10.09
N ALA A 132 -22.49 4.03 -11.04
CA ALA A 132 -21.81 5.29 -11.30
C ALA A 132 -22.76 6.36 -11.87
N GLN A 133 -23.68 5.98 -12.76
CA GLN A 133 -24.74 6.89 -13.25
C GLN A 133 -25.62 7.39 -12.11
N LEU A 134 -26.15 6.49 -11.28
CA LEU A 134 -26.99 6.84 -10.14
C LEU A 134 -26.27 7.75 -9.14
N ARG A 135 -24.97 7.53 -8.90
CA ARG A 135 -24.16 8.41 -8.05
C ARG A 135 -24.02 9.81 -8.63
N ARG A 136 -23.87 9.95 -9.96
CA ARG A 136 -23.83 11.27 -10.62
C ARG A 136 -25.19 11.96 -10.56
N GLU A 137 -26.26 11.25 -10.87
CA GLU A 137 -27.64 11.76 -10.77
C GLU A 137 -27.95 12.26 -9.34
N ALA A 138 -27.53 11.52 -8.32
CA ALA A 138 -27.71 11.91 -6.92
C ALA A 138 -26.84 13.12 -6.50
N ALA A 139 -25.66 13.30 -7.11
CA ALA A 139 -24.80 14.45 -6.84
C ALA A 139 -25.30 15.75 -7.51
N GLU A 140 -26.08 15.64 -8.58
CA GLU A 140 -26.71 16.77 -9.28
C GLU A 140 -28.04 17.20 -8.61
N GLN A 141 -28.65 16.33 -7.81
CA GLN A 141 -29.83 16.68 -7.02
C GLN A 141 -29.42 17.56 -5.83
N PRO A 142 -30.09 18.70 -5.59
CA PRO A 142 -29.84 19.49 -4.39
C PRO A 142 -30.10 18.61 -3.16
N PRO A 143 -29.34 18.78 -2.07
CA PRO A 143 -29.61 18.05 -0.84
C PRO A 143 -31.09 18.21 -0.50
N LEU A 144 -31.78 17.08 -0.33
CA LEU A 144 -33.04 17.08 0.40
C LEU A 144 -32.64 17.63 1.78
N TYR A 145 -33.22 18.77 2.20
CA TYR A 145 -32.87 19.68 3.31
C TYR A 145 -31.81 20.77 3.05
#